data_AF-A0A7S0BQR2-F1
#
_entry.id   AF-A0A7S0BQR2-F1
#
_cell.length_a   1.000
_cell.length_b   1.000
_cell.length_c   1.000
_cell.angle_alpha   90.00
_cell.angle_beta   90.00
_cell.angle_gamma   90.00
#
_symmetry.space_group_name_H-M   'P 1'
#
loop_
_entity.id
_entity.type
_entity.pdbx_description
1 polymer ?
#
loop_
_entity_poly.entity_id
_entity_poly.type
_entity_poly.pdbx_seq_one_letter_code
_entity_poly.pdbx_strand_id
1 'polypeptide(L)'
;MGEMAEPNYDLTRSVCKYLDRHLAFPLLEFLEMNESGLSPYDRESVVAAKLDLLLNTNMIDFAVDIYREVHNTDTPPDDLMDRRNEVLMVLGGLQDVCSPFLVIFEDEAKLAELQEENLFNMQHLETLGITDETLEYLYDYSKFQFDCGNYSATS
;
A
#
# COMPACT_ATOMS: atom_id res chain seq x y z
N MET A 1 18.13 12.07 -33.14
CA MET A 1 17.35 13.12 -32.47
C MET A 1 16.00 12.46 -32.17
N GLY A 2 15.81 11.93 -30.97
CA GLY A 2 14.53 11.33 -30.59
C GLY A 2 13.47 12.42 -30.50
N GLU A 3 12.29 12.20 -31.08
CA GLU A 3 11.12 13.05 -30.83
C GLU A 3 10.88 13.09 -29.31
N MET A 4 10.85 14.29 -28.74
CA MET A 4 10.33 14.48 -27.39
C MET A 4 8.84 14.17 -27.44
N ALA A 5 8.34 13.36 -26.50
CA ALA A 5 6.91 13.08 -26.44
C ALA A 5 6.12 14.38 -26.25
N GLU A 6 5.18 14.63 -27.16
CA GLU A 6 4.30 15.78 -27.02
C GLU A 6 3.30 15.55 -25.88
N PRO A 7 3.06 16.54 -25.00
CA PRO A 7 2.10 16.42 -23.90
C PRO A 7 0.66 16.14 -24.36
N ASN A 8 0.37 16.27 -25.66
CA ASN A 8 -0.95 15.97 -26.23
C ASN A 8 -1.33 14.47 -26.18
N TYR A 9 -0.37 13.57 -26.08
CA TYR A 9 -0.65 12.12 -26.01
C TYR A 9 -0.57 11.56 -24.58
N ASP A 10 -0.15 12.36 -23.60
CA ASP A 10 -0.16 11.94 -22.21
C ASP A 10 -1.60 11.92 -21.67
N LEU A 11 -2.07 10.72 -21.32
CA LEU A 11 -3.38 10.50 -20.73
C LEU A 11 -3.33 10.36 -19.21
N THR A 12 -2.15 10.41 -18.58
CA THR A 12 -1.96 10.14 -17.16
C THR A 12 -2.91 10.97 -16.31
N ARG A 13 -2.99 12.28 -16.55
CA ARG A 13 -3.91 13.17 -15.82
C ARG A 13 -5.39 12.83 -16.01
N SER A 14 -5.78 12.31 -17.16
CA SER A 14 -7.16 11.91 -17.44
C SER A 14 -7.50 10.58 -16.79
N VAL A 15 -6.59 9.61 -16.86
CA VAL A 15 -6.75 8.26 -16.29
C VAL A 15 -6.72 8.31 -14.76
N CYS A 16 -5.79 9.06 -14.15
CA CYS A 16 -5.65 9.16 -12.70
C CYS A 16 -6.89 9.70 -11.97
N LYS A 17 -7.82 10.37 -12.68
CA LYS A 17 -9.10 10.80 -12.09
C LYS A 17 -10.03 9.63 -11.75
N TYR A 18 -9.80 8.48 -12.36
CA TYR A 18 -10.62 7.28 -12.23
C TYR A 18 -9.85 6.13 -11.58
N LEU A 19 -8.62 6.38 -11.11
CA LEU A 19 -7.79 5.38 -10.45
C LEU A 19 -7.65 5.71 -8.96
N ASP A 20 -7.45 4.64 -8.18
CA ASP A 20 -6.98 4.78 -6.81
C ASP A 20 -5.55 5.36 -6.79
N ARG A 21 -5.20 6.03 -5.68
CA ARG A 21 -3.89 6.66 -5.49
C ARG A 21 -2.75 5.65 -5.61
N HIS A 22 -2.95 4.42 -5.13
CA HIS A 22 -1.98 3.32 -5.23
C HIS A 22 -1.70 2.93 -6.68
N LEU A 23 -2.69 3.07 -7.57
CA LEU A 23 -2.55 2.76 -9.00
C LEU A 23 -2.05 3.96 -9.82
N ALA A 24 -2.26 5.17 -9.33
CA ALA A 24 -1.69 6.38 -9.93
C ALA A 24 -0.18 6.48 -9.67
N PHE A 25 0.32 5.95 -8.55
CA PHE A 25 1.74 6.02 -8.20
C PHE A 25 2.68 5.39 -9.25
N PRO A 26 2.47 4.15 -9.73
CA PRO A 26 3.28 3.56 -10.80
C PRO A 26 3.30 4.37 -12.10
N LEU A 27 2.21 5.08 -12.41
CA LEU A 27 2.16 5.95 -13.60
C LEU A 27 3.08 7.17 -13.42
N LEU A 28 3.15 7.72 -12.21
CA LEU A 28 4.09 8.80 -11.90
C LEU A 28 5.54 8.30 -11.92
N GLU A 29 5.82 7.08 -11.45
CA GLU A 29 7.16 6.47 -11.56
C GLU A 29 7.58 6.31 -13.02
N PHE A 30 6.66 5.88 -13.88
CA PHE A 30 6.91 5.79 -15.32
C PHE A 30 7.24 7.17 -15.93
N LEU A 31 6.51 8.23 -15.54
CA LEU A 31 6.80 9.59 -15.98
C LEU A 31 8.14 10.13 -15.44
N GLU A 32 8.59 9.64 -14.29
CA GLU A 32 9.87 10.03 -13.68
C GLU A 32 11.07 9.39 -14.39
N MET A 33 10.97 8.10 -14.74
CA MET A 33 12.06 7.32 -15.32
C MET A 33 12.61 7.93 -16.62
N ASN A 34 11.79 8.70 -17.34
CA ASN A 34 12.15 9.48 -18.54
C ASN A 34 13.08 8.72 -19.50
N GLU A 35 12.90 7.40 -19.62
CA GLU A 35 13.67 6.57 -20.53
C GLU A 35 13.31 6.99 -21.95
N SER A 36 14.17 7.79 -22.59
CA SER A 36 14.09 8.23 -23.99
C SER A 36 13.28 9.49 -24.32
N GLY A 37 12.94 10.35 -23.34
CA GLY A 37 12.20 11.59 -23.62
C GLY A 37 10.69 11.40 -23.79
N LEU A 38 10.16 10.28 -23.26
CA LEU A 38 8.73 9.97 -23.25
C LEU A 38 7.93 10.82 -22.26
N SER A 39 8.59 11.37 -21.24
CA SER A 39 7.93 12.24 -20.28
C SER A 39 8.11 13.69 -20.71
N PRO A 40 7.01 14.44 -20.94
CA PRO A 40 7.08 15.87 -21.23
C PRO A 40 7.36 16.71 -19.96
N TYR A 41 7.42 16.08 -18.79
CA TYR A 41 7.56 16.73 -17.50
C TYR A 41 9.00 16.68 -16.98
N ASP A 42 9.41 17.72 -16.26
CA ASP A 42 10.66 17.70 -15.51
C ASP A 42 10.58 16.73 -14.33
N ARG A 43 11.70 16.09 -14.01
CA ARG A 43 11.78 15.11 -12.92
C ARG A 43 11.33 15.71 -11.59
N GLU A 44 11.77 16.93 -11.26
CA GLU A 44 11.47 17.57 -9.98
C GLU A 44 9.95 17.72 -9.76
N SER A 45 9.21 18.15 -10.79
CA SER A 45 7.75 18.26 -10.74
C SER A 45 7.06 16.91 -10.57
N VAL A 46 7.56 15.85 -11.21
CA VAL A 46 7.01 14.50 -11.07
C VAL A 46 7.25 13.97 -9.66
N VAL A 47 8.47 14.12 -9.13
CA VAL A 47 8.81 13.68 -7.76
C VAL A 47 8.00 14.46 -6.71
N ALA A 48 7.80 15.77 -6.90
CA ALA A 48 6.93 16.57 -6.04
C ALA A 48 5.46 16.08 -6.09
N ALA A 49 4.95 15.71 -7.26
CA ALA A 49 3.62 15.14 -7.41
C ALA A 49 3.50 13.74 -6.75
N LYS A 50 4.55 12.91 -6.82
CA LYS A 50 4.61 11.63 -6.09
C LYS A 50 4.51 11.86 -4.59
N LEU A 51 5.26 12.83 -4.05
CA LEU A 51 5.22 13.16 -2.64
C LEU A 51 3.80 13.61 -2.20
N ASP A 52 3.19 14.54 -2.93
CA ASP A 52 1.82 15.02 -2.63
C ASP A 52 0.78 13.89 -2.66
N LEU A 53 0.92 12.97 -3.60
CA LEU A 53 0.04 11.79 -3.69
C LEU A 53 0.21 10.89 -2.45
N LEU A 54 1.44 10.58 -2.04
CA LEU A 54 1.73 9.68 -0.92
C LEU A 54 1.45 10.30 0.45
N LEU A 55 1.55 11.62 0.60
CA LEU A 55 1.22 12.30 1.86
C LEU A 55 -0.25 12.05 2.27
N ASN A 56 -1.10 11.71 1.31
CA ASN A 56 -2.50 11.39 1.52
C ASN A 56 -2.79 9.87 1.64
N THR A 57 -1.76 9.01 1.71
CA THR A 57 -1.90 7.56 1.92
C THR A 57 -1.18 7.11 3.20
N ASN A 58 -1.29 5.82 3.54
CA ASN A 58 -0.53 5.21 4.64
C ASN A 58 0.79 4.60 4.16
N MET A 59 1.20 4.81 2.91
CA MET A 59 2.51 4.43 2.35
C MET A 59 3.60 5.39 2.86
N ILE A 60 3.67 5.58 4.17
CA ILE A 60 4.42 6.64 4.84
C ILE A 60 5.93 6.48 4.69
N ASP A 61 6.43 5.24 4.65
CA ASP A 61 7.85 4.96 4.42
C ASP A 61 8.29 5.44 3.04
N PHE A 62 7.47 5.21 2.01
CA PHE A 62 7.71 5.77 0.67
C PHE A 62 7.65 7.30 0.67
N ALA A 63 6.68 7.91 1.38
CA ALA A 63 6.59 9.36 1.49
C ALA A 63 7.84 9.97 2.15
N VAL A 64 8.35 9.31 3.20
CA VAL A 64 9.59 9.69 3.89
C VAL A 64 10.78 9.61 2.94
N ASP A 65 10.93 8.52 2.19
CA ASP A 65 12.06 8.35 1.28
C ASP A 65 12.04 9.37 0.13
N ILE A 66 10.87 9.63 -0.46
CA ILE A 66 10.72 10.68 -1.48
C ILE A 66 10.97 12.07 -0.88
N TYR A 67 10.54 12.34 0.36
CA TYR A 67 10.82 13.62 1.01
C TYR A 67 12.34 13.85 1.16
N ARG A 68 13.07 12.82 1.59
CA ARG A 68 14.54 12.87 1.70
C ARG A 68 15.20 13.15 0.36
N GLU A 69 14.72 12.52 -0.71
CA GLU A 69 15.21 12.75 -2.08
C GLU A 69 14.97 14.19 -2.54
N VAL A 70 13.74 14.70 -2.39
CA VAL A 70 13.36 16.06 -2.86
C VAL A 70 14.10 17.16 -2.11
N HIS A 71 14.25 17.02 -0.80
CA HIS A 71 14.84 18.04 0.06
C HIS A 71 16.33 17.83 0.32
N ASN A 72 16.91 16.75 -0.21
CA ASN A 72 18.29 16.34 0.02
C ASN A 72 18.67 16.40 1.51
N THR A 73 17.81 15.82 2.34
CA THR A 73 17.90 15.84 3.80
C THR A 73 17.72 14.44 4.35
N ASP A 74 18.47 14.09 5.40
CA ASP A 74 18.29 12.82 6.11
C ASP A 74 17.18 12.89 7.18
N THR A 75 16.74 14.11 7.52
CA THR A 75 15.76 14.38 8.58
C THR A 75 14.42 14.83 7.97
N PRO A 76 13.42 13.94 7.89
CA PRO A 76 12.05 14.32 7.54
C PRO A 76 11.42 15.17 8.66
N PRO A 77 10.30 15.85 8.38
CA PRO A 77 9.57 16.62 9.39
C PRO A 77 9.04 15.71 10.50
N ASP A 78 8.99 16.23 11.73
CA ASP A 78 8.49 15.49 12.89
C ASP A 78 7.06 14.98 12.67
N ASP A 79 6.19 15.80 12.07
CA ASP A 79 4.80 15.42 11.72
C ASP A 79 4.74 14.15 10.85
N LEU A 80 5.71 13.94 9.95
CA LEU A 80 5.75 12.78 9.06
C LEU A 80 6.19 11.52 9.83
N MET A 81 7.13 11.70 10.76
CA MET A 81 7.61 10.62 11.64
C MET A 81 6.57 10.24 12.69
N ASP A 82 5.80 11.20 13.20
CA ASP A 82 4.68 10.97 14.12
C ASP A 82 3.58 10.15 13.45
N ARG A 83 3.19 10.53 12.22
CA ARG A 83 2.25 9.74 11.41
C ARG A 83 2.77 8.33 11.15
N ARG A 84 4.07 8.16 10.89
CA ARG A 84 4.68 6.84 10.73
C ARG A 84 4.51 5.98 12.00
N ASN A 85 4.75 6.56 13.17
CA ASN A 85 4.57 5.86 14.44
C ASN A 85 3.11 5.49 14.68
N GLU A 86 2.16 6.38 14.34
CA GLU A 86 0.73 6.10 14.43
C GLU A 86 0.32 4.91 13.55
N VAL A 87 0.77 4.91 12.28
CA VAL A 87 0.50 3.81 11.33
C VAL A 87 1.05 2.48 11.86
N LEU A 88 2.29 2.46 12.36
CA LEU A 88 2.89 1.26 12.93
C LEU A 88 2.17 0.77 14.20
N MET A 89 1.71 1.69 15.04
CA MET A 89 0.96 1.35 16.24
C MET A 89 -0.39 0.71 15.90
N VAL A 90 -1.13 1.29 14.94
CA VAL A 90 -2.40 0.73 14.45
C VAL A 90 -2.19 -0.63 13.81
N LEU A 91 -1.17 -0.77 12.95
CA LEU A 91 -0.84 -2.04 12.30
C LEU A 91 -0.50 -3.13 13.31
N GLY A 92 0.34 -2.83 14.30
CA GLY A 92 0.70 -3.77 15.37
C GLY A 92 -0.51 -4.18 16.20
N GLY A 93 -1.38 -3.23 16.57
CA GLY A 93 -2.61 -3.54 17.31
C GLY A 93 -3.56 -4.45 16.53
N LEU A 94 -3.76 -4.19 15.23
CA LEU A 94 -4.59 -5.04 14.37
C LEU A 94 -3.96 -6.43 14.19
N GLN A 95 -2.64 -6.51 14.03
CA GLN A 95 -1.92 -7.79 13.93
C GLN A 95 -2.07 -8.64 15.19
N ASP A 96 -1.96 -8.05 16.38
CA ASP A 96 -2.11 -8.76 17.65
C ASP A 96 -3.51 -9.36 17.79
N VAL A 97 -4.55 -8.60 17.44
CA VAL A 97 -5.94 -9.07 17.46
C VAL A 97 -6.16 -10.18 16.43
N CYS A 98 -5.57 -10.06 15.24
CA CYS A 98 -5.73 -11.04 14.15
C CYS A 98 -4.79 -12.25 14.27
N SER A 99 -3.85 -12.26 15.22
CA SER A 99 -2.84 -13.31 15.37
C SER A 99 -3.40 -14.74 15.34
N PRO A 100 -4.53 -15.07 16.01
CA PRO A 100 -5.11 -16.41 15.95
C PRO A 100 -5.48 -16.86 14.53
N PHE A 101 -5.97 -15.94 13.70
CA PHE A 101 -6.24 -16.21 12.28
C PHE A 101 -4.95 -16.37 11.50
N LEU A 102 -4.00 -15.45 11.65
CA LEU A 102 -2.76 -15.44 10.89
C LEU A 102 -1.97 -16.75 11.07
N VAL A 103 -1.93 -17.28 12.29
CA VAL A 103 -1.27 -18.57 12.59
C VAL A 103 -1.92 -19.74 11.84
N ILE A 104 -3.23 -19.72 11.63
CA ILE A 104 -3.92 -20.77 10.85
C ILE A 104 -3.64 -20.59 9.36
N PHE A 105 -3.60 -19.35 8.87
CA PHE A 105 -3.28 -19.04 7.48
C PHE A 105 -1.84 -19.35 7.08
N GLU A 106 -0.89 -19.21 8.01
CA GLU A 106 0.51 -19.60 7.81
C GLU A 106 0.72 -21.12 7.82
N ASP A 107 -0.23 -21.89 8.36
CA ASP A 107 -0.18 -23.35 8.41
C ASP A 107 -0.92 -23.97 7.21
N GLU A 108 -0.22 -24.04 6.07
CA GLU A 108 -0.76 -24.57 4.80
C GLU A 108 -1.38 -25.96 4.94
N ALA A 109 -0.84 -26.80 5.84
CA ALA A 109 -1.34 -28.16 6.05
C ALA A 109 -2.72 -28.15 6.73
N LYS A 110 -2.90 -27.35 7.78
CA LYS A 110 -4.21 -27.17 8.43
C LYS A 110 -5.21 -26.51 7.49
N LEU A 111 -4.77 -25.54 6.69
CA LEU A 111 -5.67 -24.85 5.79
C LEU A 111 -6.18 -25.78 4.67
N ALA A 112 -5.31 -26.65 4.14
CA ALA A 112 -5.69 -27.69 3.21
C ALA A 112 -6.67 -28.70 3.84
N GLU A 113 -6.42 -29.15 5.08
CA GLU A 113 -7.33 -30.04 5.83
C GLU A 113 -8.72 -29.39 6.01
N LEU A 114 -8.77 -28.13 6.45
CA LEU A 114 -10.01 -27.38 6.62
C LEU A 114 -10.79 -27.21 5.31
N GLN A 115 -10.09 -27.05 4.19
CA GLN A 115 -10.71 -26.97 2.86
C GLN A 115 -11.22 -28.33 2.38
N GLU A 116 -10.44 -29.40 2.53
CA GLU A 116 -10.81 -30.75 2.13
C GLU A 116 -12.02 -31.26 2.93
N GLU A 117 -12.07 -30.98 4.23
CA GLU A 117 -13.19 -31.37 5.10
C GLU A 117 -14.38 -30.40 5.04
N ASN A 118 -14.28 -29.31 4.26
CA ASN A 118 -15.31 -28.27 4.13
C ASN A 118 -15.68 -27.64 5.50
N LEU A 119 -14.69 -27.55 6.38
CA LEU A 119 -14.78 -27.01 7.74
C LEU A 119 -14.38 -25.53 7.83
N PHE A 120 -14.08 -24.89 6.70
CA PHE A 120 -13.80 -23.45 6.66
C PHE A 120 -15.09 -22.62 6.75
N ASN A 121 -15.77 -22.70 7.89
CA ASN A 121 -17.01 -22.00 8.20
C ASN A 121 -16.98 -21.46 9.64
N MET A 122 -17.78 -20.43 9.92
CA MET A 122 -17.76 -19.76 11.23
C MET A 122 -18.01 -20.71 12.41
N GLN A 123 -18.89 -21.71 12.26
CA GLN A 123 -19.16 -22.65 13.35
C GLN A 123 -17.92 -23.45 13.78
N HIS A 124 -17.06 -23.82 12.83
CA HIS A 124 -15.83 -24.51 13.14
C HIS A 124 -14.73 -23.54 13.60
N LEU A 125 -14.62 -22.37 12.98
CA LEU A 125 -13.65 -21.35 13.37
C LEU A 125 -13.86 -20.88 14.83
N GLU A 126 -15.11 -20.78 15.29
CA GLU A 126 -15.44 -20.54 16.71
C GLU A 126 -14.82 -21.57 17.66
N THR A 127 -14.75 -22.85 17.25
CA THR A 127 -14.10 -23.89 18.05
C THR A 127 -12.58 -23.72 18.16
N LEU A 128 -11.99 -23.00 17.20
CA LEU A 128 -10.58 -22.63 17.18
C LEU A 128 -10.31 -21.29 17.89
N GLY A 129 -11.34 -20.66 18.48
CA GLY A 129 -11.24 -19.39 19.20
C GLY A 129 -11.37 -18.16 18.33
N ILE A 130 -11.81 -18.32 17.08
CA ILE A 130 -12.06 -17.23 16.15
C ILE A 130 -13.52 -16.77 16.27
N THR A 131 -13.75 -15.50 16.55
CA THR A 131 -15.10 -14.93 16.64
C THR A 131 -15.43 -14.07 15.42
N ASP A 132 -16.71 -13.76 15.22
CA ASP A 132 -17.16 -12.80 14.20
C ASP A 132 -16.45 -11.44 14.35
N GLU A 133 -16.20 -10.98 15.58
CA GLU A 133 -15.45 -9.74 15.84
C GLU A 133 -14.02 -9.82 15.30
N THR A 134 -13.33 -10.95 15.51
CA THR A 134 -11.97 -11.15 14.96
C THR A 134 -11.97 -11.15 13.44
N LEU A 135 -13.06 -11.61 12.80
CA LEU A 135 -13.20 -11.56 11.33
C LEU A 135 -13.35 -10.12 10.82
N GLU A 136 -14.10 -9.27 11.52
CA GLU A 136 -14.17 -7.84 11.20
C GLU A 136 -12.79 -7.17 11.33
N TYR A 137 -12.06 -7.48 12.40
CA TYR A 137 -10.68 -6.99 12.57
C TYR A 137 -9.73 -7.52 11.49
N LEU A 138 -9.93 -8.73 10.96
CA LEU A 138 -9.14 -9.27 9.86
C LEU A 138 -9.37 -8.49 8.56
N TYR A 139 -10.60 -8.06 8.29
CA TYR A 139 -10.91 -7.17 7.18
C TYR A 139 -10.20 -5.82 7.34
N ASP A 140 -10.29 -5.21 8.52
CA ASP A 140 -9.62 -3.94 8.81
C ASP A 140 -8.09 -4.08 8.71
N TYR A 141 -7.52 -5.17 9.22
CA TYR A 141 -6.10 -5.49 9.09
C TYR A 141 -5.68 -5.61 7.62
N SER A 142 -6.41 -6.38 6.82
CA SER A 142 -6.14 -6.57 5.39
C SER A 142 -6.24 -5.25 4.63
N LYS A 143 -7.27 -4.44 4.93
CA LYS A 143 -7.41 -3.11 4.34
C LYS A 143 -6.26 -2.19 4.74
N PHE A 144 -5.85 -2.21 6.02
CA PHE A 144 -4.77 -1.38 6.49
C PHE A 144 -3.42 -1.79 5.88
N GLN A 145 -3.18 -3.09 5.69
CA GLN A 145 -2.03 -3.61 4.93
C GLN A 145 -2.05 -3.13 3.47
N PHE A 146 -3.21 -3.13 2.82
CA PHE A 146 -3.37 -2.58 1.48
C PHE A 146 -3.04 -1.08 1.44
N ASP A 147 -3.57 -0.30 2.40
CA ASP A 147 -3.33 1.14 2.51
C ASP A 147 -1.84 1.47 2.79
N CYS A 148 -1.10 0.56 3.43
CA CYS A 148 0.34 0.65 3.61
C CYS A 148 1.15 0.23 2.35
N GLY A 149 0.49 -0.33 1.33
CA GLY A 149 1.11 -0.79 0.09
C GLY A 149 1.59 -2.25 0.11
N ASN A 150 1.20 -3.04 1.11
CA ASN A 150 1.58 -4.46 1.22
C ASN A 150 0.55 -5.37 0.51
N TYR A 151 0.52 -5.31 -0.82
CA TYR A 151 -0.49 -6.03 -1.61
C TYR A 151 -0.41 -7.56 -1.48
N SER A 152 0.80 -8.11 -1.32
CA SER A 152 1.01 -9.56 -1.16
C SER A 152 0.39 -10.14 0.10
N ALA A 153 0.25 -9.34 1.17
CA ALA A 153 -0.35 -9.79 2.41
C ALA A 153 -1.89 -9.71 2.40
N THR A 154 -2.48 -9.22 1.31
CA THR A 154 -3.92 -8.95 1.19
C THR A 154 -4.65 -9.80 0.16
N SER A 155 -3.91 -10.65 -0.56
CA SER A 155 -4.40 -11.50 -1.65
C SER A 155 -4.77 -12.90 -1.20
#